data_AF-A0A165KNI6-F1
#
_entry.id   AF-A0A165KNI6-F1
#
_cell.length_a   1.000
_cell.length_b   1.000
_cell.length_c   1.000
_cell.angle_alpha   90.00
_cell.angle_beta   90.00
_cell.angle_gamma   90.00
#
_symmetry.space_group_name_H-M   'P 1'
#
loop_
_entity.id
_entity.type
_entity.pdbx_description
1 polymer ?
#
loop_
_entity_poly.entity_id
_entity_poly.type
_entity_poly.pdbx_seq_one_letter_code
_entity_poly.pdbx_strand_id
1 'polypeptide(L)'
;MYSEEEPGIPSSKGEKEMLYNTWNILKNAKETPLRHVVDVKCTVAKTLNATDVCPDDPRDSQSHRTLIFKSYRRLEDIGSAVRFHTVFVDAVRAHHCMYEASKILHGDIGVNNIMWCEGRDGQPVGVLCDWDLAEGHTDGDVKAARPELRDTAGDQLCSSNLSAQRSMDLCMEQSTVRHAGQSTGQALNPIDVASPDEKPETPMPKPRYRTGTGPFMALDLLRPGPPPLHKYRHDLESFFYIYITFAAAYDPPKRYLGKIMQWQQESLVAIGDEKHDFLLEMHTVDQILNPKLVHDEFKPLLDQSSFLMALHEAFGTIETLASQVDHSVYQRTKAIRRGLPTDKFDAQIMKVEKERDKQMTYSKFMEILTEPEDIK
;
A
#
# COMPACT_ATOMS: atom_id res chain seq x y z
N MET A 1 5.64 30.99 -34.45
CA MET A 1 6.39 31.22 -33.19
C MET A 1 5.35 31.24 -32.09
N TYR A 2 5.12 30.08 -31.48
CA TYR A 2 4.20 29.96 -30.35
C TYR A 2 5.06 29.99 -29.09
N SER A 3 4.87 31.05 -28.32
CA SER A 3 5.35 31.20 -26.95
C SER A 3 4.60 30.21 -26.06
N GLU A 4 5.36 29.36 -25.37
CA GLU A 4 4.87 28.51 -24.29
C GLU A 4 4.57 29.41 -23.08
N GLU A 5 3.28 29.62 -22.80
CA GLU A 5 2.82 30.07 -21.48
C GLU A 5 2.31 28.85 -20.70
N GLU A 6 2.94 28.57 -19.57
CA GLU A 6 2.48 27.58 -18.58
C GLU A 6 1.18 28.06 -17.90
N PRO A 7 0.15 27.19 -17.75
CA PRO A 7 -0.96 27.48 -16.84
C PRO A 7 -1.02 26.51 -15.65
N GLY A 8 -1.37 27.09 -14.50
CA GLY A 8 -1.32 26.52 -13.14
C GLY A 8 -2.33 25.42 -12.80
N ILE A 9 -2.00 24.74 -11.69
CA ILE A 9 -2.55 23.47 -11.15
C ILE A 9 -3.41 23.78 -9.88
N PRO A 10 -4.35 22.91 -9.44
CA PRO A 10 -3.99 21.91 -8.42
C PRO A 10 -4.71 20.52 -8.51
N SER A 11 -3.93 19.45 -8.40
CA SER A 11 -4.19 18.13 -7.77
C SER A 11 -2.78 17.59 -7.49
N SER A 12 -2.54 17.06 -6.29
CA SER A 12 -1.26 17.09 -5.55
C SER A 12 0.03 17.26 -6.39
N LYS A 13 0.78 18.32 -6.11
CA LYS A 13 1.98 18.72 -6.87
C LYS A 13 3.09 17.65 -6.86
N GLY A 14 3.11 16.78 -5.85
CA GLY A 14 4.14 15.76 -5.64
C GLY A 14 4.02 14.51 -6.51
N GLU A 15 2.80 14.01 -6.73
CA GLU A 15 2.50 12.81 -7.54
C GLU A 15 3.00 12.96 -8.99
N LYS A 16 2.70 14.13 -9.58
CA LYS A 16 3.06 14.41 -10.97
C LYS A 16 4.54 14.64 -11.15
N GLU A 17 5.20 15.34 -10.25
CA GLU A 17 6.64 15.59 -10.35
C GLU A 17 7.43 14.30 -10.14
N MET A 18 7.01 13.45 -9.20
CA MET A 18 7.64 12.16 -8.92
C MET A 18 7.48 11.17 -10.07
N LEU A 19 6.24 10.89 -10.50
CA LEU A 19 5.99 9.97 -11.62
C LEU A 19 6.60 10.52 -12.90
N TYR A 20 6.52 11.82 -13.18
CA TYR A 20 7.14 12.43 -14.36
C TYR A 20 8.67 12.38 -14.33
N ASN A 21 9.29 12.63 -13.18
CA ASN A 21 10.75 12.54 -13.02
C ASN A 21 11.22 11.09 -13.15
N THR A 22 10.57 10.15 -12.48
CA THR A 22 10.89 8.71 -12.60
C THR A 22 10.61 8.20 -14.02
N TRP A 23 9.52 8.62 -14.65
CA TRP A 23 9.20 8.29 -16.04
C TRP A 23 10.23 8.87 -17.01
N ASN A 24 10.72 10.09 -16.78
CA ASN A 24 11.81 10.67 -17.57
C ASN A 24 13.14 9.95 -17.34
N ILE A 25 13.45 9.53 -16.11
CA ILE A 25 14.65 8.71 -15.80
C ILE A 25 14.57 7.38 -16.58
N LEU A 26 13.46 6.66 -16.47
CA LEU A 26 13.24 5.39 -17.15
C LEU A 26 13.23 5.52 -18.68
N LYS A 27 12.62 6.59 -19.21
CA LYS A 27 12.59 6.91 -20.65
C LYS A 27 13.97 7.24 -21.21
N ASN A 28 14.81 7.94 -20.45
CA ASN A 28 16.19 8.26 -20.84
C ASN A 28 17.11 7.04 -20.77
N ALA A 29 16.82 6.08 -19.91
CA ALA A 29 17.61 4.86 -19.74
C ALA A 29 17.42 3.82 -20.88
N LYS A 30 16.52 4.05 -21.85
CA LYS A 30 16.14 3.09 -22.92
C LYS A 30 15.74 1.70 -22.39
N GLU A 31 15.21 1.65 -21.17
CA GLU A 31 14.91 0.37 -20.53
C GLU A 31 13.55 -0.18 -20.98
N THR A 32 13.52 -1.49 -21.23
CA THR A 32 12.35 -2.32 -21.54
C THR A 32 11.19 -2.33 -20.53
N PRO A 33 11.33 -1.99 -19.23
CA PRO A 33 10.25 -2.10 -18.24
C PRO A 33 9.12 -1.08 -18.39
N LEU A 34 9.31 -0.03 -19.18
CA LEU A 34 8.31 1.03 -19.41
C LEU A 34 6.95 0.52 -19.95
N ARG A 35 6.90 -0.70 -20.49
CA ARG A 35 5.66 -1.31 -20.98
C ARG A 35 4.71 -1.77 -19.87
N HIS A 36 5.19 -1.90 -18.63
CA HIS A 36 4.44 -2.43 -17.48
C HIS A 36 4.03 -1.38 -16.45
N VAL A 37 4.38 -0.11 -16.67
CA VAL A 37 3.92 1.03 -15.86
C VAL A 37 2.94 1.84 -16.72
N VAL A 38 1.87 2.37 -16.11
CA VAL A 38 0.79 3.05 -16.84
C VAL A 38 1.33 4.17 -17.76
N ASP A 39 1.04 4.05 -19.06
CA ASP A 39 1.37 5.06 -20.07
C ASP A 39 0.25 6.11 -20.15
N VAL A 40 0.47 7.29 -19.55
CA VAL A 40 -0.44 8.44 -19.70
C VAL A 40 -0.18 9.09 -21.06
N LYS A 41 -1.00 8.75 -22.07
CA LYS A 41 -0.77 9.23 -23.44
C LYS A 41 -1.12 10.71 -23.65
N CYS A 42 -2.08 11.25 -22.90
CA CYS A 42 -2.30 12.69 -22.81
C CYS A 42 -3.16 13.06 -21.59
N THR A 43 -2.96 14.27 -21.08
CA THR A 43 -3.91 14.97 -20.21
C THR A 43 -4.58 16.06 -21.02
N VAL A 44 -5.89 15.96 -21.25
CA VAL A 44 -6.67 17.07 -21.82
C VAL A 44 -7.34 17.78 -20.65
N ALA A 45 -6.86 18.98 -20.33
CA ALA A 45 -7.59 19.90 -19.46
C ALA A 45 -8.54 20.70 -20.37
N LYS A 46 -9.85 20.45 -20.25
CA LYS A 46 -10.84 21.38 -20.82
C LYS A 46 -11.21 22.38 -19.73
N THR A 47 -10.77 23.61 -19.89
CA THR A 47 -11.42 24.75 -19.25
C THR A 47 -12.74 24.95 -20.00
N LEU A 48 -13.87 24.58 -19.37
CA LEU A 48 -15.17 25.00 -19.85
C LEU A 48 -15.20 26.52 -19.71
N ASN A 49 -15.04 27.24 -20.81
CA ASN A 49 -15.39 28.65 -20.83
C ASN A 49 -16.89 28.72 -20.56
N ALA A 50 -17.24 29.38 -19.45
CA ALA A 50 -18.61 29.61 -19.05
C ALA A 50 -19.31 30.48 -20.11
N THR A 51 -19.92 29.82 -21.10
CA THR A 51 -21.05 30.37 -21.86
C THR A 51 -22.08 29.26 -21.98
N ASP A 52 -22.62 28.87 -20.83
CA ASP A 52 -24.03 28.57 -20.60
C ASP A 52 -24.15 28.04 -19.16
N VAL A 53 -25.01 28.69 -18.37
CA VAL A 53 -25.29 28.51 -16.92
C VAL A 53 -24.55 29.52 -16.00
N CYS A 54 -25.35 30.07 -15.08
CA CYS A 54 -25.27 31.32 -14.31
C CYS A 54 -23.96 31.67 -13.55
N PRO A 55 -23.74 32.97 -13.26
CA PRO A 55 -22.57 33.47 -12.54
C PRO A 55 -22.72 33.36 -11.00
N ASP A 56 -21.58 33.12 -10.34
CA ASP A 56 -21.23 33.44 -8.92
C ASP A 56 -20.78 32.26 -8.03
N ASP A 57 -19.52 31.82 -8.20
CA ASP A 57 -18.55 31.60 -7.09
C ASP A 57 -17.10 31.58 -7.67
N PRO A 58 -16.19 32.49 -7.28
CA PRO A 58 -14.82 32.54 -7.84
C PRO A 58 -13.89 31.41 -7.36
N ARG A 59 -14.38 30.38 -6.65
CA ARG A 59 -13.52 29.38 -5.98
C ARG A 59 -13.61 27.95 -6.50
N ASP A 60 -14.44 27.66 -7.50
CA ASP A 60 -14.48 26.33 -8.11
C ASP A 60 -14.09 26.37 -9.58
N SER A 61 -12.78 26.50 -9.82
CA SER A 61 -12.17 26.09 -11.08
C SER A 61 -12.21 24.56 -11.15
N GLN A 62 -13.38 23.98 -11.44
CA GLN A 62 -13.52 22.53 -11.63
C GLN A 62 -12.80 22.12 -12.92
N SER A 63 -11.49 21.88 -12.80
CA SER A 63 -10.67 21.42 -13.91
C SER A 63 -11.03 19.97 -14.22
N HIS A 64 -11.83 19.76 -15.26
CA HIS A 64 -12.06 18.43 -15.79
C HIS A 64 -10.80 17.97 -16.53
N ARG A 65 -10.15 16.95 -15.99
CA ARG A 65 -8.98 16.29 -16.59
C ARG A 65 -9.43 14.99 -17.21
N THR A 66 -9.35 14.89 -18.53
CA THR A 66 -9.55 13.63 -19.25
C THR A 66 -8.20 12.98 -19.48
N LEU A 67 -8.03 11.78 -18.94
CA LEU A 67 -6.88 10.92 -19.18
C LEU A 67 -7.25 9.92 -20.27
N ILE A 68 -6.44 9.85 -21.34
CA ILE A 68 -6.63 8.85 -22.41
C ILE A 68 -5.58 7.76 -22.22
N PHE A 69 -6.04 6.55 -21.93
CA PHE A 69 -5.21 5.36 -21.75
C PHE A 69 -5.36 4.39 -22.93
N LYS A 70 -4.42 3.45 -23.05
CA LYS A 70 -4.68 2.22 -23.81
C LYS A 70 -5.87 1.50 -23.14
N SER A 71 -6.71 0.78 -23.88
CA SER A 71 -7.82 0.04 -23.28
C SER A 71 -7.27 -1.08 -22.37
N TYR A 72 -7.17 -0.79 -21.08
CA TYR A 72 -6.81 -1.76 -20.05
C TYR A 72 -8.05 -2.52 -19.59
N ARG A 73 -7.85 -3.78 -19.25
CA ARG A 73 -8.86 -4.69 -18.69
C ARG A 73 -8.48 -5.02 -17.25
N ARG A 74 -9.48 -5.35 -16.44
CA ARG A 74 -9.25 -5.77 -15.06
C ARG A 74 -8.56 -7.12 -15.04
N LEU A 75 -7.82 -7.40 -13.97
CA LEU A 75 -7.15 -8.69 -13.81
C LEU A 75 -8.14 -9.86 -13.84
N GLU A 76 -9.35 -9.70 -13.30
CA GLU A 76 -10.41 -10.72 -13.32
C GLU A 76 -10.86 -11.11 -14.74
N ASP A 77 -10.66 -10.24 -15.75
CA ASP A 77 -11.05 -10.50 -17.14
C ASP A 77 -10.06 -11.41 -17.90
N ILE A 78 -8.95 -11.83 -17.29
CA ILE A 78 -7.80 -12.46 -17.97
C ILE A 78 -8.11 -13.85 -18.57
N GLY A 79 -9.02 -14.60 -17.94
CA GLY A 79 -9.62 -15.84 -18.45
C GLY A 79 -8.69 -17.04 -18.58
N SER A 80 -7.47 -17.00 -18.04
CA SER A 80 -6.52 -18.12 -18.05
C SER A 80 -5.47 -17.97 -16.94
N ALA A 81 -5.12 -19.07 -16.28
CA ALA A 81 -4.08 -19.09 -15.24
C ALA A 81 -2.70 -18.76 -15.80
N VAL A 82 -2.36 -19.24 -17.00
CA VAL A 82 -1.07 -18.94 -17.67
C VAL A 82 -0.98 -17.46 -18.01
N ARG A 83 -2.04 -16.89 -18.59
CA ARG A 83 -2.09 -15.45 -18.92
C ARG A 83 -2.07 -14.59 -17.65
N PHE A 84 -2.75 -15.03 -16.59
CA PHE A 84 -2.69 -14.40 -15.27
C PHE A 84 -1.26 -14.37 -14.74
N HIS A 85 -0.54 -15.49 -14.77
CA HIS A 85 0.83 -15.56 -14.30
C HIS A 85 1.74 -14.57 -15.04
N THR A 86 1.64 -14.47 -16.37
CA THR A 86 2.39 -13.48 -17.16
C THR A 86 2.12 -12.05 -16.67
N VAL A 87 0.85 -11.66 -16.54
CA VAL A 87 0.44 -10.32 -16.08
C VAL A 87 0.91 -10.05 -14.66
N PHE A 88 0.84 -11.05 -13.79
CA PHE A 88 1.30 -10.97 -12.42
C PHE A 88 2.80 -10.69 -12.35
N VAL A 89 3.61 -11.44 -13.10
CA VAL A 89 5.07 -11.25 -13.12
C VAL A 89 5.43 -9.89 -13.71
N ASP A 90 4.73 -9.43 -14.76
CA ASP A 90 4.89 -8.08 -15.31
C ASP A 90 4.64 -6.99 -14.26
N ALA A 91 3.63 -7.16 -13.39
CA ALA A 91 3.34 -6.21 -12.31
C ALA A 91 4.43 -6.23 -11.22
N VAL A 92 4.96 -7.39 -10.86
CA VAL A 92 6.09 -7.52 -9.92
C VAL A 92 7.35 -6.85 -10.49
N ARG A 93 7.62 -7.05 -11.77
CA ARG A 93 8.71 -6.36 -12.50
C ARG A 93 8.51 -4.85 -12.50
N ALA A 94 7.30 -4.37 -12.80
CA ALA A 94 6.96 -2.94 -12.77
C ALA A 94 7.21 -2.32 -11.39
N HIS A 95 6.80 -3.03 -10.34
CA HIS A 95 7.05 -2.62 -8.96
C HIS A 95 8.55 -2.48 -8.67
N HIS A 96 9.33 -3.51 -9.02
CA HIS A 96 10.76 -3.51 -8.80
C HIS A 96 11.48 -2.38 -9.55
N CYS A 97 11.13 -2.14 -10.81
CA CYS A 97 11.73 -1.07 -11.60
C CYS A 97 11.46 0.32 -11.00
N MET A 98 10.24 0.56 -10.49
CA MET A 98 9.92 1.81 -9.80
C MET A 98 10.71 1.95 -8.50
N TYR A 99 10.83 0.87 -7.74
CA TYR A 99 11.64 0.86 -6.52
C TYR A 99 13.13 1.08 -6.80
N GLU A 100 13.72 0.49 -7.84
CA GLU A 100 15.13 0.74 -8.16
C GLU A 100 15.38 2.16 -8.65
N ALA A 101 14.50 2.69 -9.50
CA ALA A 101 14.65 4.02 -10.07
C ALA A 101 14.47 5.16 -9.04
N SER A 102 13.62 4.94 -8.03
CA SER A 102 13.16 6.04 -7.16
C SER A 102 12.98 5.67 -5.68
N LYS A 103 13.28 4.43 -5.30
CA LYS A 103 13.10 3.88 -3.96
C LYS A 103 11.68 4.08 -3.44
N ILE A 104 10.70 4.00 -4.35
CA ILE A 104 9.27 4.12 -4.04
C ILE A 104 8.70 2.75 -3.69
N LEU A 105 7.99 2.68 -2.58
CA LEU A 105 7.11 1.57 -2.23
C LEU A 105 5.69 1.89 -2.63
N HIS A 106 4.94 0.91 -3.11
CA HIS A 106 3.59 1.13 -3.65
C HIS A 106 2.57 1.34 -2.53
N GLY A 107 2.61 0.55 -1.46
CA GLY A 107 1.75 0.76 -0.29
C GLY A 107 0.29 0.30 -0.42
N ASP A 108 -0.17 -0.06 -1.63
CA ASP A 108 -1.53 -0.53 -1.89
C ASP A 108 -1.59 -1.48 -3.09
N ILE A 109 -0.76 -2.53 -3.06
CA ILE A 109 -0.86 -3.59 -4.07
C ILE A 109 -2.13 -4.40 -3.81
N GLY A 110 -3.00 -4.42 -4.82
CA GLY A 110 -4.26 -5.16 -4.79
C GLY A 110 -4.73 -5.52 -6.20
N VAL A 111 -5.72 -6.41 -6.29
CA VAL A 111 -6.25 -6.91 -7.59
C VAL A 111 -6.73 -5.79 -8.51
N ASN A 112 -7.28 -4.70 -7.96
CA ASN A 112 -7.78 -3.57 -8.75
C ASN A 112 -6.66 -2.71 -9.36
N ASN A 113 -5.46 -2.79 -8.79
CA ASN A 113 -4.32 -1.95 -9.17
C ASN A 113 -3.41 -2.67 -10.18
N ILE A 114 -3.69 -3.94 -10.46
CA ILE A 114 -3.06 -4.69 -11.55
C ILE A 114 -4.08 -4.78 -12.69
N MET A 115 -3.71 -4.22 -13.84
CA MET A 115 -4.50 -4.29 -15.06
C MET A 115 -3.71 -5.01 -16.15
N TRP A 116 -4.38 -5.31 -17.26
CA TRP A 116 -3.71 -5.89 -18.42
C TRP A 116 -4.25 -5.38 -19.75
N CYS A 117 -3.46 -5.52 -20.81
CA CYS A 117 -3.90 -5.25 -22.17
C CYS A 117 -3.28 -6.25 -23.16
N GLU A 118 -3.81 -6.32 -24.37
CA GLU A 118 -3.17 -7.11 -25.43
C GLU A 118 -1.91 -6.40 -25.95
N GLY A 119 -0.81 -7.13 -25.97
CA GLY A 119 0.44 -6.78 -26.62
C GLY A 119 0.30 -6.75 -28.14
N ARG A 120 1.35 -6.30 -28.83
CA ARG A 120 1.37 -6.24 -30.31
C ARG A 120 1.38 -7.64 -30.94
N ASP A 121 1.84 -8.62 -30.18
CA ASP A 121 1.94 -10.05 -30.50
C ASP A 121 0.74 -10.87 -30.00
N GLY A 122 -0.27 -10.23 -29.39
CA GLY A 122 -1.43 -10.90 -28.78
C GLY A 122 -1.13 -11.57 -27.43
N GLN A 123 0.06 -11.34 -26.87
CA GLN A 123 0.38 -11.75 -25.51
C GLN A 123 -0.20 -10.76 -24.50
N PRO A 124 -0.65 -11.22 -23.32
CA PRO A 124 -1.10 -10.30 -22.29
C PRO A 124 0.10 -9.52 -21.75
N VAL A 125 -0.07 -8.22 -21.54
CA VAL A 125 0.92 -7.36 -20.90
C VAL A 125 0.30 -6.81 -19.63
N GLY A 126 0.93 -7.09 -18.48
CA GLY A 126 0.51 -6.59 -17.18
C GLY A 126 0.96 -5.16 -16.93
N VAL A 127 0.14 -4.41 -16.20
CA VAL A 127 0.42 -3.03 -15.82
C VAL A 127 0.05 -2.79 -14.36
N LEU A 128 0.99 -2.25 -13.58
CA LEU A 128 0.76 -1.83 -12.20
C LEU A 128 0.39 -0.34 -12.15
N CYS A 129 -0.74 -0.05 -11.52
CA CYS A 129 -1.42 1.25 -11.49
C CYS A 129 -1.58 1.76 -10.05
N ASP A 130 -2.05 2.99 -9.90
CA ASP A 130 -2.50 3.58 -8.61
C ASP A 130 -1.39 3.72 -7.56
N TRP A 131 -0.45 4.63 -7.84
CA TRP A 131 0.68 4.95 -6.97
C TRP A 131 0.34 6.08 -5.96
N ASP A 132 -0.94 6.34 -5.71
CA ASP A 132 -1.38 7.50 -4.91
C ASP A 132 -0.99 7.38 -3.41
N LEU A 133 -0.82 6.13 -2.94
CA LEU A 133 -0.38 5.80 -1.58
C LEU A 133 1.11 5.51 -1.50
N ALA A 134 1.85 5.75 -2.57
CA ALA A 134 3.24 5.39 -2.65
C ALA A 134 4.11 6.27 -1.72
N GLU A 135 4.99 5.62 -0.95
CA GLU A 135 5.87 6.31 -0.02
C GLU A 135 7.33 6.07 -0.41
N GLY A 136 8.15 7.12 -0.28
CA GLY A 136 9.59 6.98 -0.45
C GLY A 136 10.18 6.13 0.67
N HIS A 137 10.97 5.12 0.31
CA HIS A 137 11.70 4.31 1.24
C HIS A 137 12.74 5.18 1.93
N THR A 138 12.53 5.47 3.22
CA THR A 138 13.56 6.09 4.05
C THR A 138 14.57 5.03 4.41
N ASP A 139 15.80 5.16 3.92
CA ASP A 139 16.92 4.29 4.30
C ASP A 139 17.01 4.22 5.83
N GLY A 140 17.12 2.99 6.33
CA GLY A 140 16.67 2.59 7.67
C GLY A 140 17.51 3.07 8.84
N ASP A 141 17.52 4.38 9.12
CA ASP A 141 18.11 4.94 10.35
C ASP A 141 17.11 5.67 11.25
N VAL A 142 15.80 5.48 11.05
CA VAL A 142 14.84 5.71 12.12
C VAL A 142 14.77 4.43 12.93
N LYS A 143 15.58 4.36 14.00
CA LYS A 143 15.37 3.41 15.11
C LYS A 143 13.87 3.25 15.25
N ALA A 144 13.38 2.02 15.19
CA ALA A 144 12.01 1.70 15.55
C ALA A 144 11.80 1.97 17.05
N ALA A 145 11.88 3.24 17.46
CA ALA A 145 11.28 3.74 18.66
C ALA A 145 9.78 3.70 18.36
N ARG A 146 9.18 2.52 18.57
CA ARG A 146 7.77 2.48 18.95
C ARG A 146 7.63 3.51 20.09
N PRO A 147 6.70 4.46 20.01
CA PRO A 147 6.58 5.51 21.00
C PRO A 147 6.55 4.89 22.39
N GLU A 148 7.43 5.37 23.28
CA GLU A 148 7.35 5.05 24.69
C GLU A 148 5.93 5.40 25.15
N LEU A 149 5.24 4.41 25.75
CA LEU A 149 4.00 4.65 26.45
C LEU A 149 4.32 5.71 27.52
N ARG A 150 3.94 6.97 27.29
CA ARG A 150 4.04 7.98 28.34
C ARG A 150 2.99 7.63 29.39
N ASP A 151 3.47 7.24 30.56
CA ASP A 151 2.68 7.19 31.77
C ASP A 151 1.97 8.54 31.98
N THR A 152 0.65 8.53 31.92
CA THR A 152 -0.18 9.55 32.57
C THR A 152 -1.11 8.82 33.52
N ALA A 153 -0.61 8.62 34.74
CA ALA A 153 -1.45 8.35 35.89
C ALA A 153 -1.97 9.69 36.41
N GLY A 154 -3.30 9.83 36.46
CA GLY A 154 -4.00 11.00 36.96
C GLY A 154 -5.47 10.96 36.59
N ASP A 155 -6.24 10.25 37.41
CA ASP A 155 -7.69 10.02 37.36
C ASP A 155 -8.56 11.15 36.78
N GLN A 156 -9.47 10.80 35.88
CA GLN A 156 -10.90 11.03 36.13
C GLN A 156 -11.80 10.18 35.22
N LEU A 157 -12.53 9.29 35.88
CA LEU A 157 -13.70 8.59 35.38
C LEU A 157 -14.74 9.60 34.87
N CYS A 158 -15.08 9.54 33.58
CA CYS A 158 -16.39 9.95 33.06
C CYS A 158 -16.75 9.08 31.87
N SER A 159 -17.73 8.21 32.13
CA SER A 159 -18.46 7.45 31.13
C SER A 159 -19.29 8.42 30.27
N SER A 160 -19.07 8.37 28.95
CA SER A 160 -20.13 8.65 27.98
C SER A 160 -19.72 8.14 26.60
N ASN A 161 -20.48 7.15 26.14
CA ASN A 161 -20.56 6.66 24.77
C ASN A 161 -20.64 7.82 23.77
N LEU A 162 -19.88 7.74 22.67
CA LEU A 162 -20.28 8.30 21.37
C LEU A 162 -19.50 7.58 20.26
N SER A 163 -20.23 6.67 19.62
CA SER A 163 -19.96 6.01 18.36
C SER A 163 -19.72 7.02 17.23
N ALA A 164 -18.64 6.86 16.48
CA ALA A 164 -18.45 7.50 15.18
C ALA A 164 -18.44 6.44 14.07
N GLN A 165 -19.62 5.91 13.79
CA GLN A 165 -19.97 5.42 12.46
C GLN A 165 -20.06 6.65 11.54
N ARG A 166 -19.31 6.66 10.44
CA ARG A 166 -19.60 7.49 9.27
C ARG A 166 -19.61 6.60 8.04
N SER A 167 -20.75 5.95 7.84
CA SER A 167 -21.22 5.58 6.50
C SER A 167 -21.46 6.86 5.71
N MET A 168 -20.88 6.92 4.51
CA MET A 168 -21.26 7.91 3.51
C MET A 168 -22.47 7.38 2.76
N ASP A 169 -23.61 8.05 2.94
CA ASP A 169 -24.66 8.01 1.94
C ASP A 169 -25.48 9.31 1.96
N LEU A 170 -25.71 9.78 0.74
CA LEU A 170 -26.79 10.66 0.25
C LEU A 170 -26.61 12.19 0.29
N CYS A 171 -26.38 12.67 -0.93
CA CYS A 171 -26.91 13.91 -1.49
C CYS A 171 -28.45 13.89 -1.46
N MET A 172 -29.07 14.92 -0.89
CA MET A 172 -30.35 15.50 -1.34
C MET A 172 -30.54 16.86 -0.65
N GLU A 173 -30.92 17.85 -1.46
CA GLU A 173 -31.16 19.24 -1.12
C GLU A 173 -32.30 19.43 -0.10
N GLN A 174 -32.19 20.46 0.75
CA GLN A 174 -33.19 21.52 0.82
C GLN A 174 -32.73 22.67 1.73
N SER A 175 -32.84 23.87 1.14
CA SER A 175 -32.69 25.20 1.73
C SER A 175 -33.54 25.40 2.98
N THR A 176 -33.05 26.20 3.94
CA THR A 176 -33.57 27.57 4.19
C THR A 176 -33.09 28.14 5.55
N VAL A 177 -32.93 29.47 5.53
CA VAL A 177 -32.99 30.45 6.64
C VAL A 177 -31.70 30.84 7.39
N ARG A 178 -31.39 32.12 7.14
CA ARG A 178 -30.45 33.10 7.70
C ARG A 178 -30.56 33.32 9.22
N HIS A 179 -29.46 33.76 9.86
CA HIS A 179 -29.32 34.92 10.77
C HIS A 179 -27.83 34.95 11.22
N ALA A 180 -26.94 35.90 10.87
CA ALA A 180 -26.87 37.35 11.11
C ALA A 180 -26.67 37.77 12.59
N GLY A 181 -25.48 38.29 12.91
CA GLY A 181 -25.13 39.02 14.14
C GLY A 181 -23.65 38.84 14.54
N GLN A 182 -22.72 39.65 14.01
CA GLN A 182 -22.10 40.83 14.65
C GLN A 182 -21.40 40.52 15.99
N SER A 183 -20.06 40.51 16.04
CA SER A 183 -19.13 41.67 16.10
C SER A 183 -18.91 42.19 17.52
N THR A 184 -17.66 42.14 17.97
CA THR A 184 -16.86 43.09 18.78
C THR A 184 -15.73 42.26 19.40
N GLY A 185 -14.43 42.44 19.18
CA GLY A 185 -13.69 43.67 18.90
C GLY A 185 -13.01 44.11 20.19
N GLN A 186 -11.80 43.60 20.50
CA GLN A 186 -10.88 44.26 21.42
C GLN A 186 -9.44 43.76 21.22
N ALA A 187 -8.61 44.65 20.70
CA ALA A 187 -7.16 44.51 20.58
C ALA A 187 -6.50 45.16 21.80
N LEU A 188 -5.47 44.52 22.34
CA LEU A 188 -4.44 45.14 23.19
C LEU A 188 -3.06 44.64 22.74
N ASN A 189 -2.13 45.59 22.70
CA ASN A 189 -0.83 45.59 22.03
C ASN A 189 0.31 44.88 22.80
N PRO A 190 1.49 44.67 22.17
CA PRO A 190 2.37 43.53 22.40
C PRO A 190 3.41 43.77 23.51
N ILE A 191 3.85 42.69 24.16
CA ILE A 191 5.02 42.68 25.03
C ILE A 191 6.13 41.95 24.26
N ASP A 192 7.17 42.70 23.90
CA ASP A 192 8.44 42.18 23.41
C ASP A 192 9.11 41.32 24.50
N VAL A 193 9.14 40.01 24.28
CA VAL A 193 9.98 39.08 25.05
C VAL A 193 10.92 38.39 24.08
N ALA A 194 12.20 38.65 24.28
CA ALA A 194 13.33 38.16 23.50
C ALA A 194 13.28 36.64 23.24
N SER A 195 13.55 36.25 21.99
CA SER A 195 13.75 34.87 21.56
C SER A 195 14.88 34.18 22.34
N PRO A 196 14.65 33.00 22.94
CA PRO A 196 15.71 32.08 23.27
C PRO A 196 15.91 31.10 22.11
N ASP A 197 17.11 31.14 21.52
CA ASP A 197 17.78 30.10 20.73
C ASP A 197 16.89 29.06 20.02
N GLU A 198 16.75 29.23 18.71
CA GLU A 198 16.28 28.20 17.78
C GLU A 198 17.19 26.96 17.89
N LYS A 199 16.79 25.99 18.70
CA LYS A 199 17.25 24.60 18.55
C LYS A 199 16.68 24.08 17.22
N PRO A 200 17.45 23.32 16.43
CA PRO A 200 16.90 22.68 15.23
C PRO A 200 15.74 21.79 15.66
N GLU A 201 14.52 22.15 15.28
CA GLU A 201 13.36 21.29 15.45
C GLU A 201 13.66 20.00 14.69
N THR A 202 13.91 18.91 15.42
CA THR A 202 13.92 17.57 14.84
C THR A 202 12.58 17.39 14.11
N PRO A 203 12.57 17.02 12.82
CA PRO A 203 11.35 16.90 12.05
C PRO A 203 10.39 15.97 12.80
N MET A 204 9.19 16.48 13.12
CA MET A 204 8.15 15.66 13.73
C MET A 204 7.94 14.42 12.86
N PRO A 205 8.00 13.20 13.41
CA PRO A 205 7.80 12.00 12.62
C PRO A 205 6.39 12.04 12.02
N LYS A 206 6.32 11.95 10.69
CA LYS A 206 5.07 11.98 9.93
C LYS A 206 4.13 10.90 10.48
N PRO A 207 2.84 11.20 10.73
CA PRO A 207 1.89 10.20 11.20
C PRO A 207 1.78 9.06 10.18
N ARG A 208 1.82 7.81 10.68
CA ARG A 208 1.77 6.59 9.87
C ARG A 208 0.36 6.05 9.87
N TYR A 209 -0.15 5.71 8.70
CA TYR A 209 -1.51 5.22 8.52
C TYR A 209 -1.48 3.78 7.98
N ARG A 210 -2.48 2.98 8.35
CA ARG A 210 -2.77 1.73 7.65
C ARG A 210 -3.59 2.07 6.41
N THR A 211 -2.91 2.22 5.29
CA THR A 211 -3.54 2.44 3.98
C THR A 211 -3.44 1.15 3.18
N GLY A 212 -4.46 0.89 2.36
CA GLY A 212 -4.47 -0.21 1.41
C GLY A 212 -5.57 -1.25 1.63
N THR A 213 -5.66 -2.18 0.69
CA THR A 213 -6.74 -3.17 0.64
C THR A 213 -6.52 -4.31 1.65
N GLY A 214 -7.29 -4.34 2.74
CA GLY A 214 -7.13 -5.29 3.87
C GLY A 214 -6.79 -6.75 3.51
N PRO A 215 -7.53 -7.40 2.60
CA PRO A 215 -7.23 -8.77 2.15
C PRO A 215 -5.83 -8.97 1.53
N PHE A 216 -5.21 -7.92 0.98
CA PHE A 216 -3.88 -7.98 0.36
C PHE A 216 -2.80 -7.34 1.21
N MET A 217 -3.16 -6.60 2.26
CA MET A 217 -2.21 -5.98 3.17
C MET A 217 -1.31 -7.01 3.87
N ALA A 218 -0.02 -6.70 3.97
CA ALA A 218 0.99 -7.51 4.65
C ALA A 218 0.69 -7.72 6.15
N LEU A 219 1.05 -8.88 6.68
CA LEU A 219 0.67 -9.30 8.04
C LEU A 219 1.17 -8.34 9.12
N ASP A 220 2.39 -7.82 8.99
CA ASP A 220 2.93 -6.82 9.92
C ASP A 220 2.10 -5.54 10.04
N LEU A 221 1.41 -5.15 8.96
CA LEU A 221 0.59 -3.94 8.91
C LEU A 221 -0.81 -4.18 9.51
N LEU A 222 -1.24 -5.44 9.58
CA LEU A 222 -2.53 -5.87 10.14
C LEU A 222 -2.52 -6.02 11.67
N ARG A 223 -1.33 -6.17 12.27
CA ARG A 223 -1.14 -6.36 13.71
C ARG A 223 -1.59 -5.15 14.54
N PRO A 224 -2.04 -5.35 15.79
CA PRO A 224 -2.42 -4.25 16.68
C PRO A 224 -1.25 -3.31 17.01
N GLY A 225 -1.58 -2.06 17.36
CA GLY A 225 -0.60 -1.02 17.70
C GLY A 225 -0.30 -0.06 16.55
N PRO A 226 0.75 0.78 16.68
CA PRO A 226 1.14 1.69 15.60
C PRO A 226 1.70 0.90 14.41
N PRO A 227 1.33 1.23 13.17
CA PRO A 227 1.84 0.53 12.00
C PRO A 227 3.37 0.71 11.89
N PRO A 228 4.10 -0.37 11.55
CA PRO A 228 5.53 -0.27 11.26
C PRO A 228 5.77 0.58 10.01
N LEU A 229 7.04 0.91 9.75
CA LEU A 229 7.42 1.48 8.46
C LEU A 229 7.13 0.44 7.37
N HIS A 230 6.55 0.90 6.26
CA HIS A 230 6.35 0.06 5.08
C HIS A 230 7.71 -0.35 4.52
N LYS A 231 7.86 -1.63 4.20
CA LYS A 231 9.09 -2.22 3.67
C LYS A 231 8.81 -2.85 2.30
N TYR A 232 9.85 -3.01 1.49
CA TYR A 232 9.75 -3.67 0.19
C TYR A 232 9.09 -5.06 0.24
N ARG A 233 9.41 -5.86 1.28
CA ARG A 233 8.80 -7.18 1.47
C ARG A 233 7.29 -7.14 1.74
N HIS A 234 6.74 -6.03 2.25
CA HIS A 234 5.29 -5.88 2.46
C HIS A 234 4.53 -5.80 1.13
N ASP A 235 5.11 -5.12 0.15
CA ASP A 235 4.59 -5.09 -1.22
C ASP A 235 4.67 -6.48 -1.87
N LEU A 236 5.78 -7.21 -1.69
CA LEU A 236 5.91 -8.61 -2.16
C LEU A 236 4.92 -9.57 -1.47
N GLU A 237 4.67 -9.39 -0.18
CA GLU A 237 3.65 -10.17 0.54
C GLU A 237 2.24 -9.89 0.00
N SER A 238 1.98 -8.66 -0.43
CA SER A 238 0.71 -8.29 -1.06
C SER A 238 0.53 -9.01 -2.41
N PHE A 239 1.58 -9.09 -3.22
CA PHE A 239 1.60 -9.91 -4.44
C PHE A 239 1.33 -11.39 -4.14
N PHE A 240 1.95 -11.95 -3.09
CA PHE A 240 1.67 -13.32 -2.66
C PHE A 240 0.19 -13.55 -2.35
N TYR A 241 -0.45 -12.67 -1.58
CA TYR A 241 -1.89 -12.80 -1.27
C TYR A 241 -2.80 -12.66 -2.49
N ILE A 242 -2.42 -11.83 -3.49
CA ILE A 242 -3.11 -11.79 -4.78
C ILE A 242 -3.05 -13.15 -5.47
N TYR A 243 -1.86 -13.76 -5.52
CA TYR A 243 -1.69 -15.08 -6.15
C TYR A 243 -2.51 -16.16 -5.44
N ILE A 244 -2.50 -16.19 -4.10
CA ILE A 244 -3.32 -17.12 -3.32
C ILE A 244 -4.81 -16.92 -3.62
N THR A 245 -5.27 -15.67 -3.74
CA THR A 245 -6.68 -15.37 -4.04
C THR A 245 -7.08 -15.89 -5.43
N PHE A 246 -6.21 -15.76 -6.43
CA PHE A 246 -6.45 -16.33 -7.76
C PHE A 246 -6.46 -17.84 -7.74
N ALA A 247 -5.48 -18.47 -7.07
CA ALA A 247 -5.43 -19.92 -6.96
C ALA A 247 -6.66 -20.49 -6.23
N ALA A 248 -7.11 -19.84 -5.16
CA ALA A 248 -8.22 -20.31 -4.34
C ALA A 248 -9.60 -20.07 -4.97
N ALA A 249 -9.78 -18.94 -5.68
CA ALA A 249 -11.12 -18.41 -5.95
C ALA A 249 -11.36 -17.94 -7.38
N TYR A 250 -10.41 -18.06 -8.30
CA TYR A 250 -10.60 -17.65 -9.69
C TYR A 250 -11.25 -18.74 -10.54
N ASP A 251 -12.28 -18.37 -11.29
CA ASP A 251 -12.94 -19.19 -12.31
C ASP A 251 -12.61 -18.61 -13.70
N PRO A 252 -11.60 -19.16 -14.42
CA PRO A 252 -11.18 -18.64 -15.72
C PRO A 252 -12.29 -18.62 -16.78
N PRO A 253 -13.11 -19.69 -16.96
CA PRO A 253 -14.24 -19.68 -17.88
C PRO A 253 -15.26 -18.57 -17.60
N LYS A 254 -15.58 -18.32 -16.32
CA LYS A 254 -16.52 -17.26 -15.93
C LYS A 254 -15.90 -15.87 -15.84
N ARG A 255 -14.56 -15.77 -15.88
CA ARG A 255 -13.80 -14.53 -15.65
C ARG A 255 -14.22 -13.84 -14.36
N TYR A 256 -14.35 -14.65 -13.32
CA TYR A 256 -14.86 -14.21 -12.04
C TYR A 256 -13.86 -14.56 -10.95
N LEU A 257 -13.48 -13.57 -10.17
CA LEU A 257 -12.66 -13.76 -8.98
C LEU A 257 -13.55 -13.75 -7.75
N GLY A 258 -13.62 -14.90 -7.08
CA GLY A 258 -14.25 -15.02 -5.77
C GLY A 258 -13.48 -14.31 -4.67
N LYS A 259 -13.97 -14.45 -3.44
CA LYS A 259 -13.33 -13.90 -2.24
C LYS A 259 -13.00 -15.01 -1.25
N ILE A 260 -11.85 -14.92 -0.60
CA ILE A 260 -11.53 -15.73 0.57
C ILE A 260 -12.23 -15.08 1.76
N MET A 261 -13.34 -15.66 2.22
CA MET A 261 -14.22 -15.04 3.21
C MET A 261 -13.53 -14.79 4.55
N GLN A 262 -12.60 -15.66 4.94
CA GLN A 262 -11.74 -15.50 6.10
C GLN A 262 -10.99 -14.18 6.08
N TRP A 263 -10.62 -13.68 4.89
CA TRP A 263 -9.90 -12.42 4.72
C TRP A 263 -10.81 -11.21 4.47
N GLN A 264 -12.14 -11.38 4.50
CA GLN A 264 -13.13 -10.30 4.34
C GLN A 264 -13.68 -9.82 5.68
N GLN A 265 -12.82 -9.66 6.68
CA GLN A 265 -13.22 -9.18 8.00
C GLN A 265 -13.28 -7.66 8.04
N GLU A 266 -14.16 -7.09 8.86
CA GLU A 266 -14.19 -5.65 9.13
C GLU A 266 -12.95 -5.19 9.93
N SER A 267 -12.43 -6.08 10.79
CA SER A 267 -11.25 -5.82 11.61
C SER A 267 -9.98 -6.23 10.89
N LEU A 268 -9.08 -5.26 10.66
CA LEU A 268 -7.73 -5.55 10.13
C LEU A 268 -6.96 -6.54 10.99
N VAL A 269 -7.13 -6.49 12.31
CA VAL A 269 -6.49 -7.44 13.23
C VAL A 269 -7.03 -8.84 12.99
N ALA A 270 -8.34 -9.00 12.79
CA ALA A 270 -8.93 -10.31 12.49
C ALA A 270 -8.46 -10.86 11.13
N ILE A 271 -8.29 -10.01 10.11
CA ILE A 271 -7.65 -10.43 8.85
C ILE A 271 -6.21 -10.91 9.12
N GLY A 272 -5.49 -10.19 9.98
CA GLY A 272 -4.14 -10.55 10.40
C GLY A 272 -4.08 -11.92 11.08
N ASP A 273 -4.99 -12.19 12.03
CA ASP A 273 -5.07 -13.46 12.74
C ASP A 273 -5.33 -14.63 11.77
N GLU A 274 -6.28 -14.48 10.84
CA GLU A 274 -6.57 -15.49 9.81
C GLU A 274 -5.38 -15.74 8.86
N LYS A 275 -4.60 -14.69 8.55
CA LYS A 275 -3.38 -14.82 7.74
C LYS A 275 -2.23 -15.44 8.50
N HIS A 276 -2.10 -15.15 9.79
CA HIS A 276 -1.13 -15.79 10.67
C HIS A 276 -1.37 -17.30 10.71
N ASP A 277 -2.62 -17.71 10.95
CA ASP A 277 -3.02 -19.11 10.94
C ASP A 277 -2.81 -19.72 9.55
N PHE A 278 -3.10 -18.99 8.46
CA PHE A 278 -2.80 -19.43 7.10
C PHE A 278 -1.31 -19.74 6.89
N LEU A 279 -0.40 -18.90 7.39
CA LEU A 279 1.03 -19.06 7.19
C LEU A 279 1.67 -20.15 8.06
N LEU A 280 1.10 -20.45 9.22
CA LEU A 280 1.71 -21.36 10.20
C LEU A 280 1.01 -22.73 10.32
N GLU A 281 -0.27 -22.82 9.93
CA GLU A 281 -1.07 -24.02 10.16
C GLU A 281 -1.51 -24.67 8.83
N MET A 282 -1.07 -25.90 8.56
CA MET A 282 -1.39 -26.57 7.28
C MET A 282 -2.89 -26.80 7.05
N HIS A 283 -3.67 -26.95 8.12
CA HIS A 283 -5.10 -27.19 7.99
C HIS A 283 -5.87 -25.98 7.45
N THR A 284 -5.39 -24.76 7.64
CA THR A 284 -6.01 -23.54 7.06
C THR A 284 -5.61 -23.40 5.58
N VAL A 285 -4.40 -23.84 5.21
CA VAL A 285 -3.99 -23.98 3.80
C VAL A 285 -4.92 -24.93 3.06
N ASP A 286 -5.17 -26.12 3.63
CA ASP A 286 -6.08 -27.12 3.05
C ASP A 286 -7.53 -26.60 2.91
N GLN A 287 -7.96 -25.70 3.80
CA GLN A 287 -9.28 -25.06 3.72
C GLN A 287 -9.36 -24.03 2.60
N ILE A 288 -8.35 -23.16 2.48
CA ILE A 288 -8.31 -22.08 1.48
C ILE A 288 -8.01 -22.63 0.08
N LEU A 289 -7.01 -23.49 -0.04
CA LEU A 289 -6.57 -24.12 -1.30
C LEU A 289 -7.13 -25.53 -1.43
N ASN A 290 -8.43 -25.68 -1.22
CA ASN A 290 -9.09 -26.98 -1.26
C ASN A 290 -9.08 -27.58 -2.70
N PRO A 291 -8.46 -28.75 -2.94
CA PRO A 291 -8.36 -29.34 -4.28
C PRO A 291 -9.71 -29.65 -4.95
N LYS A 292 -10.80 -29.70 -4.17
CA LYS A 292 -12.16 -29.92 -4.68
C LYS A 292 -12.83 -28.64 -5.20
N LEU A 293 -12.35 -27.48 -4.76
CA LEU A 293 -12.93 -26.17 -5.10
C LEU A 293 -12.04 -25.40 -6.09
N VAL A 294 -10.73 -25.57 -6.00
CA VAL A 294 -9.74 -24.95 -6.89
C VAL A 294 -9.95 -25.42 -8.32
N HIS A 295 -9.96 -24.47 -9.27
CA HIS A 295 -10.09 -24.74 -10.70
C HIS A 295 -8.89 -25.55 -11.22
N ASP A 296 -9.12 -26.42 -12.22
CA ASP A 296 -8.12 -27.38 -12.72
C ASP A 296 -6.80 -26.72 -13.17
N GLU A 297 -6.88 -25.53 -13.78
CA GLU A 297 -5.69 -24.76 -14.20
C GLU A 297 -4.75 -24.35 -13.04
N PHE A 298 -5.27 -24.23 -11.81
CA PHE A 298 -4.48 -23.84 -10.63
C PHE A 298 -4.09 -25.02 -9.75
N LYS A 299 -4.66 -26.22 -9.95
CA LYS A 299 -4.33 -27.42 -9.17
C LYS A 299 -2.83 -27.76 -9.11
N PRO A 300 -2.03 -27.57 -10.18
CA PRO A 300 -0.59 -27.79 -10.08
C PRO A 300 0.12 -26.93 -9.03
N LEU A 301 -0.46 -25.80 -8.61
CA LEU A 301 0.08 -24.91 -7.58
C LEU A 301 -0.15 -25.41 -6.15
N LEU A 302 -0.93 -26.47 -5.97
CA LEU A 302 -1.17 -27.08 -4.66
C LEU A 302 -0.12 -28.16 -4.34
N ASP A 303 0.74 -28.52 -5.31
CA ASP A 303 1.85 -29.42 -5.07
C ASP A 303 2.91 -28.75 -4.18
N GLN A 304 3.47 -29.49 -3.22
CA GLN A 304 4.44 -28.96 -2.26
C GLN A 304 5.73 -28.46 -2.92
N SER A 305 6.05 -28.94 -4.13
CA SER A 305 7.20 -28.49 -4.90
C SER A 305 6.90 -27.30 -5.82
N SER A 306 5.64 -26.84 -5.87
CA SER A 306 5.26 -25.66 -6.65
C SER A 306 5.83 -24.37 -6.06
N PHE A 307 5.99 -23.35 -6.91
CA PHE A 307 6.44 -22.04 -6.45
C PHE A 307 5.49 -21.42 -5.42
N LEU A 308 4.18 -21.71 -5.50
CA LEU A 308 3.19 -21.11 -4.60
C LEU A 308 3.36 -21.64 -3.18
N MET A 309 3.64 -22.93 -3.04
CA MET A 309 3.93 -23.54 -1.75
C MET A 309 5.32 -23.12 -1.22
N ALA A 310 6.30 -22.92 -2.11
CA ALA A 310 7.59 -22.36 -1.73
C ALA A 310 7.48 -20.88 -1.25
N LEU A 311 6.62 -20.06 -1.87
CA LEU A 311 6.32 -18.71 -1.38
C LEU A 311 5.65 -18.76 0.00
N HIS A 312 4.67 -19.65 0.17
CA HIS A 312 4.00 -19.85 1.46
C HIS A 312 5.00 -20.19 2.56
N GLU A 313 5.92 -21.13 2.33
CA GLU A 313 6.98 -21.50 3.28
C GLU A 313 7.90 -20.31 3.61
N ALA A 314 8.29 -19.52 2.60
CA ALA A 314 9.14 -18.35 2.80
C ALA A 314 8.45 -17.27 3.67
N PHE A 315 7.17 -16.98 3.43
CA PHE A 315 6.41 -16.04 4.25
C PHE A 315 6.08 -16.61 5.65
N GLY A 316 5.86 -17.92 5.78
CA GLY A 316 5.75 -18.61 7.08
C GLY A 316 7.04 -18.52 7.91
N THR A 317 8.19 -18.57 7.26
CA THR A 317 9.49 -18.34 7.92
C THR A 317 9.62 -16.90 8.41
N ILE A 318 9.22 -15.90 7.60
CA ILE A 318 9.18 -14.49 7.99
C ILE A 318 8.29 -14.28 9.22
N GLU A 319 7.14 -14.95 9.27
CA GLU A 319 6.18 -14.87 10.37
C GLU A 319 6.68 -15.57 11.64
N THR A 320 7.35 -16.71 11.49
CA THR A 320 8.02 -17.41 12.59
C THR A 320 9.10 -16.53 13.22
N LEU A 321 9.91 -15.85 12.40
CA LEU A 321 10.90 -14.90 12.88
C LEU A 321 10.25 -13.67 13.55
N ALA A 322 9.07 -13.23 13.08
CA ALA A 322 8.30 -12.16 13.71
C ALA A 322 7.91 -12.53 15.15
N SER A 323 7.44 -13.76 15.35
CA SER A 323 7.11 -14.29 16.67
C SER A 323 8.33 -14.31 17.61
N GLN A 324 9.53 -14.56 17.09
CA GLN A 324 10.78 -14.47 17.87
C GLN A 324 11.12 -13.01 18.26
N VAL A 325 10.85 -12.05 17.38
CA VAL A 325 11.00 -10.62 17.69
C VAL A 325 10.03 -10.24 18.80
N ASP A 326 8.75 -10.61 18.69
CA ASP A 326 7.74 -10.31 19.69
C ASP A 326 8.10 -10.91 21.06
N HIS A 327 8.60 -12.15 21.08
CA HIS A 327 9.11 -12.76 22.31
C HIS A 327 10.28 -11.95 22.91
N SER A 328 11.22 -11.50 22.08
CA SER A 328 12.37 -10.70 22.53
C SER A 328 11.94 -9.32 23.07
N VAL A 329 10.96 -8.68 22.42
CA VAL A 329 10.35 -7.42 22.87
C VAL A 329 9.62 -7.60 24.21
N TYR A 330 8.93 -8.72 24.39
CA TYR A 330 8.30 -9.05 25.66
C TYR A 330 9.32 -9.20 26.80
N GLN A 331 10.42 -9.94 26.58
CA GLN A 331 11.48 -10.09 27.58
C GLN A 331 12.16 -8.75 27.89
N ARG A 332 12.43 -7.93 26.86
CA ARG A 332 12.94 -6.57 27.01
C ARG A 332 12.03 -5.73 27.91
N THR A 333 10.73 -5.74 27.65
CA THR A 333 9.74 -4.99 28.44
C THR A 333 9.74 -5.43 29.92
N LYS A 334 9.88 -6.73 30.18
CA LYS A 334 10.02 -7.25 31.55
C LYS A 334 11.31 -6.82 32.23
N ALA A 335 12.42 -6.73 31.49
CA ALA A 335 13.69 -6.25 32.01
C ALA A 335 13.61 -4.76 32.41
N ILE A 336 12.99 -3.92 31.58
CA ILE A 336 12.75 -2.50 31.88
C ILE A 336 11.95 -2.36 33.18
N ARG A 337 10.84 -3.10 33.31
CA ARG A 337 10.02 -3.08 34.54
C ARG A 337 10.76 -3.54 35.80
N ARG A 338 11.88 -4.25 35.64
CA ARG A 338 12.73 -4.73 36.73
C ARG A 338 14.01 -3.89 36.92
N GLY A 339 14.22 -2.85 36.13
CA GLY A 339 15.45 -2.05 36.15
C GLY A 339 16.70 -2.83 35.71
N LEU A 340 16.54 -3.85 34.86
CA LEU A 340 17.64 -4.68 34.35
C LEU A 340 18.12 -4.19 32.97
N PRO A 341 19.40 -4.43 32.61
CA PRO A 341 19.94 -4.08 31.30
C PRO A 341 19.17 -4.72 30.13
N THR A 342 18.99 -3.99 29.03
CA THR A 342 18.23 -4.44 27.84
C THR A 342 19.09 -4.74 26.63
N ASP A 343 20.38 -4.39 26.63
CA ASP A 343 21.28 -4.43 25.46
C ASP A 343 21.27 -5.77 24.73
N LYS A 344 21.21 -6.87 25.50
CA LYS A 344 21.11 -8.23 24.95
C LYS A 344 19.86 -8.43 24.10
N PHE A 345 18.71 -7.96 24.59
CA PHE A 345 17.43 -8.09 23.89
C PHE A 345 17.36 -7.14 22.69
N ASP A 346 17.90 -5.92 22.84
CA ASP A 346 18.00 -4.94 21.75
C ASP A 346 18.84 -5.50 20.58
N ALA A 347 20.01 -6.10 20.89
CA ALA A 347 20.85 -6.75 19.89
C ALA A 347 20.16 -7.96 19.23
N GLN A 348 19.40 -8.75 20.01
CA GLN A 348 18.64 -9.89 19.48
C GLN A 348 17.52 -9.43 18.53
N ILE A 349 16.74 -8.43 18.93
CA ILE A 349 15.67 -7.85 18.10
C ILE A 349 16.24 -7.36 16.77
N MET A 350 17.30 -6.54 16.81
CA MET A 350 17.94 -6.04 15.59
C MET A 350 18.46 -7.17 14.69
N LYS A 351 19.08 -8.19 15.27
CA LYS A 351 19.59 -9.35 14.53
C LYS A 351 18.47 -10.10 13.81
N VAL A 352 17.37 -10.38 14.50
CA VAL A 352 16.24 -11.14 13.94
C VAL A 352 15.48 -10.30 12.92
N GLU A 353 15.24 -9.01 13.16
CA GLU A 353 14.62 -8.11 12.17
C GLU A 353 15.45 -8.02 10.88
N LYS A 354 16.79 -7.93 10.99
CA LYS A 354 17.68 -7.94 9.83
C LYS A 354 17.61 -9.27 9.06
N GLU A 355 17.40 -10.38 9.77
CA GLU A 355 17.20 -11.68 9.13
C GLU A 355 15.84 -11.74 8.42
N ARG A 356 14.76 -11.28 9.07
CA ARG A 356 13.42 -11.19 8.47
C ARG A 356 13.43 -10.43 7.15
N ASP A 357 14.11 -9.29 7.12
CA ASP A 357 14.15 -8.44 5.94
C ASP A 357 14.94 -9.08 4.78
N LYS A 358 15.84 -10.02 5.04
CA LYS A 358 16.58 -10.76 4.01
C LYS A 358 15.83 -11.95 3.42
N GLN A 359 14.84 -12.47 4.14
CA GLN A 359 14.10 -13.66 3.71
C GLN A 359 13.30 -13.44 2.43
N MET A 360 12.93 -12.19 2.13
CA MET A 360 12.16 -11.87 0.93
C MET A 360 12.66 -10.60 0.24
N THR A 361 13.46 -10.81 -0.80
CA THR A 361 13.93 -9.79 -1.74
C THR A 361 13.29 -10.01 -3.11
N TYR A 362 13.40 -9.04 -4.02
CA TYR A 362 12.95 -9.22 -5.41
C TYR A 362 13.59 -10.45 -6.06
N SER A 363 14.92 -10.58 -6.00
CA SER A 363 15.64 -11.72 -6.56
C SER A 363 15.15 -13.03 -5.97
N LYS A 364 14.90 -13.10 -4.65
CA LYS A 364 14.38 -14.32 -4.03
C LYS A 364 12.95 -14.65 -4.48
N PHE A 365 12.10 -13.64 -4.59
CA PHE A 365 10.73 -13.80 -5.06
C PHE A 365 10.70 -14.30 -6.51
N MET A 366 11.50 -13.71 -7.39
CA MET A 366 11.62 -14.12 -8.80
C MET A 366 12.22 -15.52 -8.96
N GLU A 367 13.24 -15.84 -8.16
CA GLU A 367 13.83 -17.19 -8.09
C GLU A 367 12.76 -18.24 -7.75
N ILE A 368 11.94 -17.98 -6.73
CA ILE A 368 10.86 -18.88 -6.33
C ILE A 368 9.83 -19.03 -7.44
N LEU A 369 9.44 -17.92 -8.11
CA LEU A 369 8.54 -17.94 -9.26
C LEU A 369 9.12 -18.66 -10.48
N THR A 370 10.39 -19.04 -10.47
CA THR A 370 11.14 -19.61 -11.62
C THR A 370 11.19 -18.66 -12.82
N GLU A 371 11.13 -17.36 -12.55
CA GLU A 371 11.15 -16.31 -13.56
C GLU A 371 12.51 -15.61 -13.59
N PRO A 372 13.05 -15.27 -14.78
CA PRO A 372 14.30 -14.55 -14.87
C PRO A 372 14.14 -13.14 -14.28
N GLU A 373 15.20 -12.69 -13.60
CA GLU A 373 15.35 -11.29 -13.21
C GLU A 373 15.57 -10.45 -14.47
N ASP A 374 14.77 -9.39 -14.60
CA ASP A 374 14.93 -8.41 -15.68
C ASP A 374 16.16 -7.53 -15.41
N ILE A 375 17.32 -7.99 -15.91
CA ILE A 375 18.59 -7.26 -16.05
C ILE A 375 19.30 -6.94 -14.72
N LYS A 376 20.59 -7.30 -14.66
CA LYS A 376 21.55 -6.94 -13.59
C LYS A 376 22.20 -5.58 -13.80
#